data_AF-A0AB36K047-F1
#
_entry.id   AF-A0AB36K047-F1
#
_cell.length_a   1.000
_cell.length_b   1.000
_cell.length_c   1.000
_cell.angle_alpha   90.00
_cell.angle_beta   90.00
_cell.angle_gamma   90.00
#
_symmetry.space_group_name_H-M   'P 1'
#
loop_
_entity.id
_entity.type
_entity.pdbx_description
1 polymer ?
#
loop_
_entity_poly.entity_id
_entity_poly.type
_entity_poly.pdbx_seq_one_letter_code
_entity_poly.pdbx_strand_id
1 'polypeptide(L)'
;MDELAKAVQKKYIEDITKKYPLHRFLVMFMVIISSYIYSKGDDVRVLSELQNIKLSFIFDFNKGLLASVDFEQLVIAIFVSGVIGHIYSKVSSMSFNLLTKASSFDSYISQIKEKVDSKKSQEEVLNYFLAKDVSKELEGLRVKLKSFHTRSEVFLVAALIIGWGWGSNNYFDWLLVLVLMVTIFSNIWKAFQFYISDFLPYYITEQTLLGATVDFGDK
;
A
#
# COMPACT_ATOMS: atom_id res chain seq x y z
N MET A 1 2.27 0.30 -27.04
CA MET A 1 3.25 -0.42 -26.18
C MET A 1 3.39 0.23 -24.82
N ASP A 2 3.66 1.55 -24.73
CA ASP A 2 3.73 2.26 -23.44
C ASP A 2 2.36 2.50 -22.78
N GLU A 3 1.31 2.66 -23.58
CA GLU A 3 -0.03 3.00 -23.10
C GLU A 3 -0.68 1.88 -22.28
N LEU A 4 -0.43 0.62 -22.66
CA LEU A 4 -1.03 -0.54 -22.00
C LEU A 4 -0.50 -0.73 -20.59
N ALA A 5 0.83 -0.72 -20.46
CA ALA A 5 1.53 -0.78 -19.19
C ALA A 5 1.22 0.45 -18.32
N LYS A 6 1.13 1.65 -18.91
CA LYS A 6 0.76 2.89 -18.17
C LYS A 6 -0.65 2.84 -17.62
N ALA A 7 -1.63 2.32 -18.36
CA ALA A 7 -3.00 2.25 -17.88
C ALA A 7 -3.19 1.16 -16.80
N VAL A 8 -2.50 0.01 -16.93
CA VAL A 8 -2.42 -1.01 -15.86
C VAL A 8 -1.78 -0.41 -14.60
N GLN A 9 -0.68 0.34 -14.76
CA GLN A 9 -0.01 1.05 -13.67
C GLN A 9 -0.91 2.11 -13.02
N LYS A 10 -1.61 2.92 -13.81
CA LYS A 10 -2.57 3.95 -13.34
C LYS A 10 -3.69 3.29 -12.54
N LYS A 11 -4.26 2.20 -13.05
CA LYS A 11 -5.30 1.44 -12.35
C LYS A 11 -4.80 0.83 -11.03
N TYR A 12 -3.59 0.27 -11.03
CA TYR A 12 -2.95 -0.23 -9.83
C TYR A 12 -2.73 0.87 -8.78
N ILE A 13 -2.23 2.04 -9.19
CA ILE A 13 -2.04 3.20 -8.31
C ILE A 13 -3.38 3.71 -7.76
N GLU A 14 -4.40 3.86 -8.60
CA GLU A 14 -5.75 4.26 -8.18
C GLU A 14 -6.35 3.27 -7.18
N ASP A 15 -6.19 1.96 -7.44
CA ASP A 15 -6.69 0.92 -6.57
C ASP A 15 -5.90 0.83 -5.25
N ILE A 16 -4.64 1.25 -5.18
CA ILE A 16 -3.87 1.34 -3.93
C ILE A 16 -4.19 2.62 -3.15
N THR A 17 -4.44 3.72 -3.85
CA THR A 17 -4.67 5.04 -3.24
C THR A 17 -6.13 5.27 -2.80
N LYS A 18 -7.09 4.46 -3.26
CA LYS A 18 -8.50 4.60 -2.88
C LYS A 18 -8.78 4.22 -1.41
N LYS A 19 -8.95 5.27 -0.59
CA LYS A 19 -9.55 5.39 0.75
C LYS A 19 -9.60 4.13 1.61
N TYR A 20 -8.67 4.06 2.56
CA TYR A 20 -8.93 3.48 3.87
C TYR A 20 -8.46 4.48 4.93
N PRO A 21 -9.34 5.22 5.62
CA PRO A 21 -8.92 6.27 6.54
C PRO A 21 -8.17 5.71 7.76
N LEU A 22 -8.50 4.48 8.20
CA LEU A 22 -8.00 3.94 9.46
C LEU A 22 -6.48 3.70 9.49
N HIS A 23 -5.88 3.15 8.43
CA HIS A 23 -4.43 2.97 8.41
C HIS A 23 -3.68 4.30 8.35
N ARG A 24 -4.27 5.33 7.71
CA ARG A 24 -3.68 6.67 7.70
C ARG A 24 -3.70 7.31 9.08
N PHE A 25 -4.77 7.08 9.85
CA PHE A 25 -4.79 7.43 11.27
C PHE A 25 -3.73 6.66 12.06
N LEU A 26 -3.53 5.37 11.80
CA LEU A 26 -2.48 4.58 12.46
C LEU A 26 -1.07 5.13 12.15
N VAL A 27 -0.78 5.43 10.88
CA VAL A 27 0.50 6.02 10.45
C VAL A 27 0.73 7.36 11.15
N MET A 28 -0.28 8.24 11.14
CA MET A 28 -0.21 9.53 11.80
C MET A 28 0.00 9.39 13.31
N PHE A 29 -0.71 8.45 13.94
CA PHE A 29 -0.59 8.16 15.36
C PHE A 29 0.81 7.65 15.73
N MET A 30 1.42 6.78 14.90
CA MET A 30 2.80 6.35 15.08
C MET A 30 3.77 7.53 15.01
N VAL A 31 3.59 8.43 14.05
CA VAL A 31 4.41 9.65 13.91
C VAL A 31 4.25 10.55 15.14
N ILE A 32 3.02 10.77 15.63
CA ILE A 32 2.76 11.57 16.84
C ILE A 32 3.48 10.98 18.06
N ILE A 33 3.34 9.67 18.31
CA ILE A 33 4.04 9.01 19.43
C ILE A 33 5.55 9.20 19.29
N SER A 34 6.10 8.97 18.09
CA SER A 34 7.54 9.11 17.88
C SER A 34 8.02 10.54 18.11
N SER A 35 7.27 11.54 17.63
CA SER A 35 7.60 12.95 17.82
C SER A 35 7.56 13.34 19.29
N TYR A 36 6.57 12.85 20.04
CA TYR A 36 6.48 13.05 21.48
C TYR A 36 7.64 12.39 22.24
N ILE A 37 8.10 11.21 21.79
CA ILE A 37 9.26 10.55 22.38
C ILE A 37 10.53 11.36 22.11
N TYR A 38 10.78 11.73 20.86
CA TYR A 38 11.99 12.48 20.48
C TYR A 38 11.99 13.92 21.00
N SER A 39 10.84 14.50 21.35
CA SER A 39 10.80 15.81 21.99
C SER A 39 11.29 15.81 23.44
N LYS A 40 11.54 14.64 24.06
CA LYS A 40 12.02 14.54 25.44
C LYS A 40 13.53 14.73 25.61
N GLY A 41 14.31 14.72 24.52
CA GLY A 41 15.76 14.94 24.55
C GLY A 41 16.49 14.27 23.38
N ASP A 42 17.81 14.52 23.28
CA ASP A 42 18.62 14.14 22.12
C ASP A 42 19.05 12.65 22.13
N ASP A 43 19.23 12.03 23.29
CA ASP A 43 19.67 10.62 23.44
C ASP A 43 18.50 9.64 23.66
N VAL A 44 17.39 9.85 22.96
CA VAL A 44 16.16 9.07 23.18
C VAL A 44 15.99 7.99 22.13
N ARG A 45 15.75 6.75 22.58
CA ARG A 45 15.48 5.58 21.72
C ARG A 45 14.01 5.25 21.73
N VAL A 46 13.35 5.32 20.58
CA VAL A 46 11.90 5.05 20.47
C VAL A 46 11.50 3.68 21.01
N LEU A 47 12.27 2.62 20.71
CA LEU A 47 11.94 1.28 21.21
C LEU A 47 12.04 1.16 22.73
N SER A 48 12.96 1.89 23.35
CA SER A 48 13.14 1.91 24.81
C SER A 48 11.99 2.68 25.47
N GLU A 49 11.67 3.86 24.95
CA GLU A 49 10.63 4.73 25.51
C GLU A 49 9.22 4.19 25.30
N LEU A 50 8.96 3.48 24.20
CA LEU A 50 7.67 2.82 23.97
C LEU A 50 7.30 1.85 25.09
N GLN A 51 8.28 1.19 25.73
CA GLN A 51 8.03 0.29 26.86
C GLN A 51 7.55 1.04 28.12
N ASN A 52 7.92 2.32 28.24
CA ASN A 52 7.58 3.17 29.38
C ASN A 52 6.24 3.89 29.20
N ILE A 53 5.67 3.89 27.98
CA ILE A 53 4.37 4.51 27.69
C ILE A 53 3.24 3.57 28.11
N LYS A 54 2.48 3.98 29.13
CA LYS A 54 1.27 3.28 29.56
C LYS A 54 0.15 3.47 28.55
N LEU A 55 -0.62 2.41 28.27
CA LEU A 55 -1.84 2.49 27.45
C LEU A 55 -2.85 3.52 27.99
N SER A 56 -2.94 3.67 29.32
CA SER A 56 -3.80 4.68 29.94
C SER A 56 -3.39 6.12 29.57
N PHE A 57 -2.10 6.37 29.34
CA PHE A 57 -1.61 7.68 28.89
C PHE A 57 -1.98 7.94 27.42
N ILE A 58 -2.04 6.91 26.59
CA ILE A 58 -2.42 7.04 25.18
C ILE A 58 -3.89 7.46 25.04
N PHE A 59 -4.77 6.90 25.88
CA PHE A 59 -6.22 7.11 25.79
C PHE A 59 -6.78 8.18 26.74
N ASP A 60 -5.91 8.90 27.47
CA ASP A 60 -6.33 10.01 28.32
C ASP A 60 -6.40 11.31 27.52
N PHE A 61 -7.63 11.80 27.27
CA PHE A 61 -7.87 13.03 26.51
C PHE A 61 -7.64 14.32 27.31
N ASN A 62 -7.47 14.23 28.63
CA ASN A 62 -7.28 15.39 29.51
C ASN A 62 -5.81 15.61 29.87
N LYS A 63 -5.05 14.55 30.10
CA LYS A 63 -3.64 14.60 30.53
C LYS A 63 -2.71 13.66 29.77
N GLY A 64 -3.23 12.96 28.77
CA GLY A 64 -2.49 11.95 28.02
C GLY A 64 -1.76 12.49 26.80
N LEU A 65 -1.39 11.58 25.90
CA LEU A 65 -0.61 11.86 24.70
C LEU A 65 -1.25 12.97 23.85
N LEU A 66 -2.54 12.84 23.53
CA LEU A 66 -3.23 13.81 22.67
C LEU A 66 -3.40 15.19 23.33
N ALA A 67 -3.43 15.25 24.65
CA ALA A 67 -3.46 16.52 25.39
C ALA A 67 -2.07 17.17 25.51
N SER A 68 -1.01 16.39 25.32
CA SER A 68 0.39 16.83 25.45
C SER A 68 1.03 17.24 24.10
N VAL A 69 0.30 17.07 22.99
CA VAL A 69 0.79 17.31 21.63
C VAL A 69 0.32 18.68 21.18
N ASP A 70 1.26 19.54 20.81
CA ASP A 70 0.94 20.87 20.30
C ASP A 70 0.29 20.80 18.92
N PHE A 71 -0.50 21.82 18.57
CA PHE A 71 -1.13 21.92 17.25
C PHE A 71 -0.09 21.88 16.11
N GLU A 72 1.09 22.47 16.33
CA GLU A 72 2.20 22.41 15.39
C GLU A 72 2.67 20.97 15.12
N GLN A 73 2.83 20.16 16.18
CA GLN A 73 3.21 18.75 16.06
C GLN A 73 2.14 17.94 15.30
N LEU A 74 0.86 18.27 15.47
CA LEU A 74 -0.23 17.65 14.72
C LEU A 74 -0.15 18.00 13.22
N VAL A 75 0.11 19.26 12.88
CA VAL A 75 0.31 19.69 11.48
C VAL A 75 1.53 19.00 10.86
N ILE A 76 2.64 18.94 11.59
CA ILE A 76 3.86 18.23 11.16
C ILE A 76 3.54 16.74 10.95
N ALA A 77 2.81 16.10 11.86
CA ALA A 77 2.45 14.69 11.73
C ALA A 77 1.58 14.41 10.49
N ILE A 78 0.64 15.30 10.17
CA ILE A 78 -0.16 15.21 8.93
C ILE A 78 0.75 15.33 7.70
N PHE A 79 1.62 16.33 7.69
CA PHE A 79 2.54 16.56 6.57
C PHE A 79 3.50 15.39 6.36
N VAL A 80 4.16 14.93 7.43
CA VAL A 80 5.07 13.77 7.42
C VAL A 80 4.35 12.51 6.96
N SER A 81 3.14 12.24 7.45
CA SER A 81 2.34 11.09 7.01
C SER A 81 2.00 11.16 5.52
N GLY A 82 1.69 12.35 5.00
CA GLY A 82 1.47 12.59 3.57
C GLY A 82 2.73 12.32 2.74
N VAL A 83 3.88 12.83 3.19
CA VAL A 83 5.18 12.60 2.55
C VAL A 83 5.54 11.12 2.52
N ILE A 84 5.39 10.40 3.65
CA ILE A 84 5.66 8.96 3.71
C ILE A 84 4.74 8.20 2.75
N GLY A 85 3.45 8.55 2.71
CA GLY A 85 2.51 7.99 1.75
C GLY A 85 2.92 8.20 0.29
N HIS A 86 3.39 9.40 -0.04
CA HIS A 86 3.88 9.73 -1.38
C HIS A 86 5.14 8.94 -1.74
N ILE A 87 6.12 8.89 -0.84
CA ILE A 87 7.35 8.10 -1.01
C ILE A 87 7.01 6.63 -1.23
N TYR A 88 6.14 6.06 -0.39
CA TYR A 88 5.71 4.67 -0.53
C TYR A 88 5.06 4.40 -1.89
N SER A 89 4.15 5.28 -2.33
CA SER A 89 3.51 5.15 -3.65
C SER A 89 4.53 5.17 -4.78
N LYS A 90 5.55 6.03 -4.69
CA LYS A 90 6.61 6.13 -5.69
C LYS A 90 7.48 4.86 -5.71
N VAL A 91 7.88 4.36 -4.54
CA VAL A 91 8.65 3.11 -4.41
C VAL A 91 7.86 1.91 -4.93
N SER A 92 6.59 1.80 -4.58
CA SER A 92 5.69 0.75 -5.06
C SER A 92 5.56 0.78 -6.59
N SER A 93 5.31 1.96 -7.17
CA SER A 93 5.20 2.11 -8.62
C SER A 93 6.50 1.82 -9.36
N MET A 94 7.64 2.26 -8.83
CA MET A 94 8.94 1.98 -9.45
C MET A 94 9.26 0.49 -9.40
N SER A 95 8.99 -0.15 -8.27
CA SER A 95 9.14 -1.60 -8.11
C SER A 95 8.24 -2.34 -9.09
N PHE A 96 6.97 -1.95 -9.21
CA PHE A 96 6.05 -2.52 -10.19
C PHE A 96 6.60 -2.43 -11.62
N ASN A 97 7.11 -1.26 -12.03
CA ASN A 97 7.67 -1.06 -13.37
C ASN A 97 8.93 -1.88 -13.65
N LEU A 98 9.78 -2.09 -12.65
CA LEU A 98 10.94 -2.96 -12.79
C LEU A 98 10.52 -4.41 -12.97
N LEU A 99 9.52 -4.84 -12.20
CA LEU A 99 9.02 -6.21 -12.23
C LEU A 99 8.25 -6.54 -13.51
N THR A 100 7.42 -5.60 -14.02
CA THR A 100 6.73 -5.79 -15.29
C THR A 100 7.73 -5.92 -16.44
N LYS A 101 8.76 -5.06 -16.50
CA LYS A 101 9.83 -5.14 -17.51
C LYS A 101 10.64 -6.44 -17.47
N ALA A 102 10.79 -7.05 -16.28
CA ALA A 102 11.48 -8.32 -16.12
C ALA A 102 10.63 -9.53 -16.56
N SER A 103 9.34 -9.34 -16.82
CA SER A 103 8.39 -10.40 -17.17
C SER A 103 7.83 -10.22 -18.59
N SER A 104 7.48 -11.32 -19.29
CA SER A 104 6.79 -11.28 -20.59
C SER A 104 5.30 -10.93 -20.43
N PHE A 105 5.03 -9.78 -19.82
CA PHE A 105 3.73 -9.38 -19.31
C PHE A 105 2.67 -9.27 -20.42
N ASP A 106 3.05 -8.77 -21.59
CA ASP A 106 2.14 -8.61 -22.73
C ASP A 106 1.65 -9.94 -23.28
N SER A 107 2.53 -10.94 -23.38
CA SER A 107 2.15 -12.28 -23.83
C SER A 107 1.16 -12.94 -22.87
N TYR A 108 1.35 -12.72 -21.57
CA TYR A 108 0.45 -13.24 -20.54
C TYR A 108 -0.95 -12.61 -20.61
N ILE A 109 -1.03 -11.29 -20.82
CA ILE A 109 -2.30 -10.57 -20.99
C ILE A 109 -3.05 -11.07 -22.23
N SER A 110 -2.36 -11.21 -23.37
CA SER A 110 -2.97 -11.69 -24.61
C SER A 110 -3.54 -13.11 -24.47
N GLN A 111 -2.80 -14.01 -23.80
CA GLN A 111 -3.29 -15.37 -23.52
C GLN A 111 -4.56 -15.39 -22.67
N ILE A 112 -4.65 -14.52 -21.65
CA ILE A 112 -5.86 -14.40 -20.83
C ILE A 112 -7.02 -13.91 -21.68
N LYS A 113 -6.81 -12.86 -22.49
CA LYS A 113 -7.85 -12.28 -23.34
C LYS A 113 -8.42 -13.30 -24.33
N GLU A 114 -7.56 -14.02 -25.05
CA GLU A 114 -7.96 -15.08 -25.98
C GLU A 114 -8.74 -16.21 -25.28
N LYS A 115 -8.34 -16.59 -24.06
CA LYS A 115 -9.03 -17.61 -23.27
C LYS A 115 -10.42 -17.17 -22.80
N VAL A 116 -10.62 -15.87 -22.54
CA VAL A 116 -11.92 -15.32 -22.16
C VAL A 116 -12.81 -15.16 -23.39
N ASP A 117 -12.28 -14.60 -24.48
CA ASP A 117 -13.02 -14.39 -25.73
C ASP A 117 -13.52 -15.72 -26.32
N SER A 118 -12.70 -16.77 -26.28
CA SER A 118 -13.08 -18.13 -26.73
C SER A 118 -14.17 -18.81 -25.89
N LYS A 119 -14.44 -18.31 -24.68
CA LYS A 119 -15.43 -18.85 -23.74
C LYS A 119 -16.62 -17.92 -23.50
N LYS A 120 -16.64 -16.75 -24.14
CA LYS A 120 -17.69 -15.76 -24.01
C LYS A 120 -18.99 -16.31 -24.61
N SER A 121 -20.11 -16.17 -23.87
CA SER A 121 -21.42 -16.57 -24.39
C SER A 121 -21.88 -15.60 -25.48
N GLN A 122 -22.68 -16.08 -26.43
CA GLN A 122 -23.38 -15.20 -27.39
C GLN A 122 -24.50 -14.39 -26.72
N GLU A 123 -24.94 -14.78 -25.52
CA GLU A 123 -25.97 -14.08 -24.76
C GLU A 123 -25.39 -12.96 -23.89
N GLU A 124 -25.67 -11.70 -24.27
CA GLU A 124 -25.17 -10.52 -23.56
C GLU A 124 -25.64 -10.41 -22.10
N VAL A 125 -26.89 -10.83 -21.83
CA VAL A 125 -27.46 -10.80 -20.48
C VAL A 125 -26.72 -11.76 -19.55
N LEU A 126 -26.39 -12.96 -20.04
CA LEU A 126 -25.60 -13.93 -19.27
C LEU A 126 -24.19 -13.38 -18.98
N ASN A 127 -23.55 -12.77 -19.98
CA ASN A 127 -22.23 -12.14 -19.81
C ASN A 127 -22.27 -11.00 -18.78
N TYR A 128 -23.34 -10.21 -18.73
CA TYR A 128 -23.52 -9.14 -17.75
C TYR A 128 -23.62 -9.68 -16.30
N PHE A 129 -24.40 -10.74 -16.08
CA PHE A 129 -24.49 -11.36 -14.74
C PHE A 129 -23.17 -11.98 -14.32
N LEU A 130 -22.47 -12.66 -15.23
CA LEU A 130 -21.13 -13.19 -14.98
C LEU A 130 -20.13 -12.07 -14.64
N ALA A 131 -20.17 -10.95 -15.37
CA ALA A 131 -19.33 -9.79 -15.07
C ALA A 131 -19.60 -9.22 -13.67
N LYS A 132 -20.87 -9.19 -13.23
CA LYS A 132 -21.24 -8.74 -11.89
C LYS A 132 -20.69 -9.64 -10.79
N ASP A 133 -20.71 -10.96 -10.99
CA ASP A 133 -20.14 -11.92 -10.03
C ASP A 133 -18.61 -11.79 -9.98
N VAL A 134 -17.95 -11.67 -11.13
CA VAL A 134 -16.51 -11.39 -11.25
C VAL A 134 -16.16 -10.08 -10.55
N SER A 135 -16.98 -9.03 -10.70
CA SER A 135 -16.76 -7.73 -10.05
C SER A 135 -16.77 -7.83 -8.52
N LYS A 136 -17.66 -8.67 -7.98
CA LYS A 136 -17.72 -8.93 -6.53
C LYS A 136 -16.46 -9.64 -6.02
N GLU A 137 -15.96 -10.63 -6.75
CA GLU A 137 -14.69 -11.28 -6.42
C GLU A 137 -13.51 -10.32 -6.55
N LEU A 138 -13.52 -9.47 -7.58
CA LEU A 138 -12.50 -8.47 -7.83
C LEU A 138 -12.40 -7.43 -6.71
N GLU A 139 -13.52 -7.03 -6.10
CA GLU A 139 -13.52 -6.15 -4.93
C GLU A 139 -12.84 -6.83 -3.72
N GLY A 140 -13.06 -8.13 -3.52
CA GLY A 140 -12.38 -8.92 -2.49
C GLY A 140 -10.86 -9.00 -2.73
N LEU A 141 -10.45 -9.26 -3.98
CA LEU A 141 -9.05 -9.28 -4.38
C LEU A 141 -8.41 -7.89 -4.24
N ARG A 142 -9.14 -6.82 -4.57
CA ARG A 142 -8.71 -5.42 -4.38
C ARG A 142 -8.42 -5.13 -2.91
N VAL A 143 -9.30 -5.53 -1.99
CA VAL A 143 -9.07 -5.35 -0.54
C VAL A 143 -7.83 -6.11 -0.09
N LYS A 144 -7.64 -7.34 -0.57
CA LYS A 144 -6.44 -8.14 -0.26
C LYS A 144 -5.17 -7.51 -0.81
N LEU A 145 -5.17 -7.00 -2.04
CA LEU A 145 -4.06 -6.28 -2.63
C LEU A 145 -3.70 -5.05 -1.79
N LYS A 146 -4.69 -4.22 -1.47
CA LYS A 146 -4.53 -3.06 -0.57
C LYS A 146 -3.90 -3.45 0.77
N SER A 147 -4.27 -4.59 1.35
CA SER A 147 -3.71 -5.05 2.63
C SER A 147 -2.20 -5.28 2.58
N PHE A 148 -1.63 -5.71 1.44
CA PHE A 148 -0.18 -5.84 1.28
C PHE A 148 0.49 -4.47 1.29
N HIS A 149 -0.13 -3.50 0.63
CA HIS A 149 0.37 -2.13 0.59
C HIS A 149 0.30 -1.44 1.95
N THR A 150 -0.84 -1.55 2.63
CA THR A 150 -1.01 -1.02 3.98
C THR A 150 0.02 -1.58 4.96
N ARG A 151 0.26 -2.91 4.94
CA ARG A 151 1.29 -3.52 5.81
C ARG A 151 2.69 -2.99 5.50
N SER A 152 3.01 -2.85 4.21
CA SER A 152 4.31 -2.33 3.78
C SER A 152 4.51 -0.86 4.16
N GLU A 153 3.46 -0.05 4.08
CA GLU A 153 3.49 1.34 4.51
C GLU A 153 3.68 1.45 6.04
N VAL A 154 2.98 0.63 6.82
CA VAL A 154 3.17 0.59 8.29
C VAL A 154 4.61 0.19 8.64
N PHE A 155 5.18 -0.79 7.94
CA PHE A 155 6.59 -1.17 8.14
C PHE A 155 7.56 -0.08 7.72
N LEU A 156 7.27 0.66 6.65
CA LEU A 156 8.07 1.80 6.24
C LEU A 156 8.06 2.89 7.31
N VAL A 157 6.89 3.22 7.83
CA VAL A 157 6.73 4.22 8.91
C VAL A 157 7.48 3.78 10.16
N ALA A 158 7.36 2.50 10.57
CA ALA A 158 8.12 1.95 11.69
C ALA A 158 9.64 2.08 11.47
N ALA A 159 10.13 1.73 10.27
CA ALA A 159 11.54 1.83 9.93
C ALA A 159 12.04 3.28 9.97
N LEU A 160 11.26 4.23 9.45
CA LEU A 160 11.61 5.66 9.46
C LEU A 160 11.61 6.24 10.88
N ILE A 161 10.63 5.88 11.70
CA ILE A 161 10.54 6.33 13.09
C ILE A 161 11.73 5.84 13.92
N ILE A 162 12.11 4.56 13.77
CA ILE A 162 13.30 4.04 14.43
C ILE A 162 14.54 4.75 13.88
N GLY A 163 14.65 4.88 12.55
CA GLY A 163 15.77 5.54 11.89
C GLY A 163 15.97 7.01 12.28
N TRP A 164 14.92 7.72 12.68
CA TRP A 164 15.00 9.11 13.16
C TRP A 164 15.91 9.25 14.39
N GLY A 165 15.98 8.24 15.26
CA GLY A 165 16.86 8.25 16.44
C GLY A 165 18.35 8.30 16.12
N TRP A 166 18.74 8.09 14.86
CA TRP A 166 20.09 8.24 14.31
C TRP A 166 21.22 7.79 15.25
N GLY A 167 21.95 8.72 15.86
CA GLY A 167 23.12 8.44 16.72
C GLY A 167 22.77 7.82 18.06
N SER A 168 21.52 7.96 18.51
CA SER A 168 21.01 7.42 19.76
C SER A 168 20.63 5.94 19.63
N ASN A 169 20.49 5.45 18.38
CA ASN A 169 20.15 4.06 18.09
C ASN A 169 21.30 3.10 18.35
N ASN A 170 20.98 1.94 18.92
CA ASN A 170 21.94 0.84 19.09
C ASN A 170 21.95 -0.11 17.89
N TYR A 171 22.83 -1.11 17.91
CA TYR A 171 22.94 -2.12 16.85
C TYR A 171 21.63 -2.88 16.60
N PHE A 172 20.85 -3.17 17.66
CA PHE A 172 19.57 -3.88 17.52
C PHE A 172 18.51 -3.04 16.82
N ASP A 173 18.49 -1.72 17.04
CA ASP A 173 17.56 -0.79 16.38
C ASP A 173 17.84 -0.78 14.87
N TRP A 174 19.11 -0.71 14.46
CA TRP A 174 19.51 -0.77 13.05
C TRP A 174 19.25 -2.14 12.41
N LEU A 175 19.47 -3.22 13.15
CA LEU A 175 19.12 -4.57 12.68
C LEU A 175 17.61 -4.67 12.43
N LEU A 176 16.79 -4.12 13.32
CA LEU A 176 15.34 -4.11 13.14
C LEU A 176 14.91 -3.28 11.93
N VAL A 177 15.51 -2.11 11.71
CA VAL A 177 15.28 -1.31 10.49
C VAL A 177 15.58 -2.13 9.24
N LEU A 178 16.72 -2.85 9.21
CA LEU A 178 17.09 -3.71 8.08
C LEU A 178 16.06 -4.83 7.86
N VAL A 179 15.61 -5.51 8.92
CA VAL A 179 14.58 -6.55 8.84
C VAL A 179 13.26 -5.99 8.32
N LEU A 180 12.85 -4.80 8.77
CA LEU A 180 11.65 -4.12 8.29
C LEU A 180 11.77 -3.79 6.81
N MET A 181 12.92 -3.27 6.36
CA MET A 181 13.19 -3.00 4.94
C MET A 181 13.09 -4.26 4.08
N VAL A 182 13.71 -5.36 4.49
CA VAL A 182 13.60 -6.66 3.78
C VAL A 182 12.15 -7.12 3.71
N THR A 183 11.38 -6.95 4.78
CA THR A 183 9.97 -7.33 4.83
C THR A 183 9.11 -6.47 3.87
N ILE A 184 9.42 -5.17 3.74
CA ILE A 184 8.78 -4.28 2.75
C ILE A 184 9.01 -4.80 1.33
N PHE A 185 10.26 -5.11 0.96
CA PHE A 185 10.56 -5.65 -0.37
C PHE A 185 9.86 -6.99 -0.62
N SER A 186 9.86 -7.89 0.37
CA SER A 186 9.15 -9.17 0.28
C SER A 186 7.64 -8.98 0.06
N ASN A 187 7.03 -8.04 0.77
CA ASN A 187 5.60 -7.74 0.61
C ASN A 187 5.28 -7.09 -0.73
N ILE A 188 6.12 -6.19 -1.24
CA ILE A 188 5.96 -5.61 -2.58
C ILE A 188 6.02 -6.72 -3.63
N TRP A 189 6.95 -7.66 -3.50
CA TRP A 189 7.05 -8.80 -4.40
C TRP A 189 5.80 -9.69 -4.35
N LYS A 190 5.31 -10.02 -3.15
CA LYS A 190 4.07 -10.80 -2.98
C LYS A 190 2.85 -10.06 -3.53
N ALA A 191 2.77 -8.74 -3.34
CA ALA A 191 1.70 -7.92 -3.89
C ALA A 191 1.72 -7.95 -5.42
N PHE A 192 2.90 -7.87 -6.02
CA PHE A 192 3.08 -7.99 -7.46
C PHE A 192 2.66 -9.37 -7.98
N GLN A 193 3.15 -10.45 -7.37
CA GLN A 193 2.77 -11.81 -7.76
C GLN A 193 1.26 -12.02 -7.65
N PHE A 194 0.64 -11.56 -6.55
CA PHE A 194 -0.80 -11.60 -6.35
C PHE A 194 -1.56 -10.76 -7.40
N TYR A 195 -1.04 -9.59 -7.76
CA TYR A 195 -1.63 -8.76 -8.80
C TYR A 195 -1.64 -9.49 -10.15
N ILE A 196 -0.53 -10.10 -10.55
CA ILE A 196 -0.44 -10.80 -11.84
C ILE A 196 -1.29 -12.06 -11.86
N SER A 197 -1.19 -12.89 -10.82
CA SER A 197 -1.80 -14.23 -10.81
C SER A 197 -3.29 -14.22 -10.51
N ASP A 198 -3.74 -13.37 -9.59
CA ASP A 198 -5.12 -13.38 -9.10
C ASP A 198 -5.89 -12.14 -9.56
N PHE A 199 -5.34 -10.93 -9.45
CA PHE A 199 -6.12 -9.71 -9.73
C PHE A 199 -6.30 -9.45 -11.24
N LEU A 200 -5.22 -9.51 -12.01
CA LEU A 200 -5.19 -9.15 -13.43
C LEU A 200 -6.11 -10.04 -14.29
N PRO A 201 -6.15 -11.38 -14.11
CA PRO A 201 -7.02 -12.23 -14.94
C PRO A 201 -8.50 -11.94 -14.70
N TYR A 202 -8.89 -11.71 -13.44
CA TYR A 202 -10.25 -11.33 -13.07
C TYR A 202 -10.62 -9.96 -13.64
N TYR A 203 -9.70 -9.00 -13.59
CA TYR A 203 -9.91 -7.67 -14.16
C TYR A 203 -10.11 -7.72 -15.67
N ILE A 204 -9.25 -8.44 -16.40
CA ILE A 204 -9.40 -8.62 -17.85
C ILE A 204 -10.73 -9.33 -18.17
N THR A 205 -11.08 -10.35 -17.39
CA THR A 205 -12.34 -11.10 -17.57
C THR A 205 -13.57 -10.20 -17.41
N GLU A 206 -13.62 -9.38 -16.36
CA GLU A 206 -14.70 -8.41 -16.13
C GLU A 206 -14.87 -7.48 -17.34
N GLN A 207 -13.78 -6.88 -17.79
CA GLN A 207 -13.81 -5.89 -18.87
C GLN A 207 -14.20 -6.53 -20.22
N THR A 208 -13.68 -7.71 -20.53
CA THR A 208 -14.03 -8.45 -21.76
C THR A 208 -15.49 -8.91 -21.77
N LEU A 209 -16.03 -9.35 -20.62
CA LEU A 209 -17.43 -9.76 -20.49
C LEU A 209 -18.39 -8.57 -20.68
N LEU A 210 -18.05 -7.39 -20.17
CA LEU A 210 -18.83 -6.15 -20.33
C LEU A 210 -18.80 -5.58 -21.74
N GLY A 211 -18.08 -6.20 -22.67
CA GLY A 211 -17.97 -5.71 -24.05
C GLY A 211 -17.19 -4.41 -24.16
N ALA A 212 -16.53 -3.97 -23.09
CA ALA A 212 -15.55 -2.92 -23.17
C ALA A 212 -14.36 -3.46 -23.99
N THR A 213 -14.06 -2.82 -25.11
CA THR A 213 -12.75 -2.97 -25.73
C THR A 213 -11.74 -2.53 -24.69
N VAL A 214 -11.06 -3.51 -24.10
CA VAL A 214 -9.91 -3.29 -23.22
C VAL A 214 -8.80 -2.73 -24.10
N ASP A 215 -8.91 -1.44 -24.42
CA ASP A 215 -7.86 -0.65 -25.03
C ASP A 215 -7.26 0.16 -23.88
N PHE A 216 -6.17 -0.39 -23.37
CA PHE A 216 -5.40 0.27 -22.34
C PHE A 216 -4.54 1.35 -23.04
N GLY A 217 -5.10 2.55 -23.05
CA GLY A 217 -4.52 3.76 -23.61
C GLY A 217 -5.60 4.82 -23.59
N ASP A 218 -5.39 5.88 -22.81
CA ASP A 218 -6.28 7.04 -22.84
C ASP A 218 -6.33 7.55 -24.29
N LYS A 219 -7.53 7.71 -24.86
CA LYS A 219 -7.72 8.64 -25.98
C LYS A 219 -7.49 10.06 -25.52
#